data_AF-A0A8C1MM88-F1
#
_entry.id   AF-A0A8C1MM88-F1
#
_cell.length_a   1.000
_cell.length_b   1.000
_cell.length_c   1.000
_cell.angle_alpha   90.00
_cell.angle_beta   90.00
_cell.angle_gamma   90.00
#
_symmetry.space_group_name_H-M   'P 1'
#
loop_
_entity.id
_entity.type
_entity.pdbx_description
1 polymer ?
#
loop_
_entity_poly.entity_id
_entity_poly.type
_entity_poly.pdbx_seq_one_letter_code
_entity_poly.pdbx_strand_id
1 'polypeptide(L)'
;MLLPSGWLLRHSVVMWLLLHSLVLMTLCFHHAATSCSKRCYCSDSDGSFGGKTMRCSNLHLTEIPQDIPNDTRRLYLDYNLLTSIPADAFHDLPLLAELDLSHNELALLEPGAFRGLAVSLQFLDLSSNQLTTLDPDAFEGVRARSNLTGNPWHCDCRLQTAFPRLDLEPVSLTGIICQTSEPSDSGAQGVPFLLAKDLDLCVVLKKTTDVAMLVTMFGWFTMVISYLVYYVRHNQEDARRHLEYLKSLPSRQGKSEESSTISTVV
;
A
#
# COMPACT_ATOMS: atom_id res chain seq x y z
N MET A 1 80.33 -29.51 -25.13
CA MET A 1 78.96 -30.04 -24.98
C MET A 1 78.06 -28.87 -24.60
N LEU A 2 77.36 -28.30 -25.58
CA LEU A 2 76.41 -27.21 -25.38
C LEU A 2 75.10 -27.82 -24.85
N LEU A 3 74.65 -27.41 -23.66
CA LEU A 3 73.27 -27.70 -23.22
C LEU A 3 72.32 -26.99 -24.20
N PRO A 4 71.25 -27.66 -24.68
CA PRO A 4 70.35 -27.05 -25.63
C PRO A 4 69.53 -25.96 -24.92
N SER A 5 69.69 -24.71 -25.37
CA SER A 5 68.96 -23.52 -24.93
C SER A 5 67.43 -23.65 -24.98
N GLY A 6 66.91 -24.64 -25.73
CA GLY A 6 65.49 -24.98 -25.78
C GLY A 6 64.95 -25.69 -24.54
N TRP A 7 65.79 -26.28 -23.68
CA TRP A 7 65.34 -27.02 -22.49
C TRP A 7 64.89 -26.06 -21.37
N LEU A 8 65.63 -24.96 -21.15
CA LEU A 8 65.33 -23.96 -20.11
C LEU A 8 64.05 -23.15 -20.43
N LEU A 9 63.83 -22.75 -21.69
CA LEU A 9 62.59 -22.07 -22.09
C LEU A 9 61.37 -22.98 -21.97
N ARG A 10 61.50 -24.25 -22.34
CA ARG A 10 60.39 -25.22 -22.30
C ARG A 10 59.95 -25.54 -20.88
N HIS A 11 60.88 -25.59 -19.92
CA HIS A 11 60.55 -25.70 -18.50
C HIS A 11 59.94 -24.42 -17.92
N SER A 12 60.40 -23.24 -18.36
CA SER A 12 59.83 -21.95 -17.94
C SER A 12 58.37 -21.79 -18.37
N VAL A 13 58.02 -22.20 -19.59
CA VAL A 13 56.64 -22.12 -20.10
C VAL A 13 55.73 -23.13 -19.40
N VAL A 14 56.21 -24.34 -19.16
CA VAL A 14 55.45 -25.37 -18.42
C VAL A 14 55.20 -24.92 -16.98
N MET A 15 56.21 -24.35 -16.30
CA MET A 15 56.01 -23.80 -14.95
C MET A 15 55.00 -22.65 -14.94
N TRP A 16 55.06 -21.76 -15.93
CA TRP A 16 54.15 -20.63 -16.03
C TRP A 16 52.71 -21.06 -16.29
N LEU A 17 52.48 -22.04 -17.17
CA LEU A 17 51.17 -22.64 -17.41
C LEU A 17 50.62 -23.37 -16.18
N LEU A 18 51.47 -24.08 -15.43
CA LEU A 18 51.09 -24.72 -14.18
C LEU A 18 50.75 -23.71 -13.09
N LEU A 19 51.46 -22.58 -13.03
CA LEU A 19 51.16 -21.50 -12.07
C LEU A 19 49.85 -20.79 -12.45
N HIS A 20 49.63 -20.53 -13.75
CA HIS A 20 48.39 -19.92 -14.24
C HIS A 20 47.19 -20.84 -14.03
N SER A 21 47.34 -22.15 -14.22
CA SER A 21 46.28 -23.12 -13.93
C SER A 21 46.04 -23.27 -12.44
N LEU A 22 47.07 -23.20 -11.58
CA LEU A 22 46.90 -23.18 -10.12
C LEU A 22 46.19 -21.90 -9.65
N VAL A 23 46.50 -20.74 -10.25
CA VAL A 23 45.83 -19.46 -9.97
C VAL A 23 44.37 -19.49 -10.47
N LEU A 24 44.11 -20.03 -11.66
CA LEU A 24 42.74 -20.24 -12.16
C LEU A 24 41.95 -21.22 -11.28
N MET A 25 42.57 -22.30 -10.82
CA MET A 25 41.93 -23.25 -9.90
C MET A 25 41.64 -22.59 -8.55
N THR A 26 42.56 -21.82 -7.97
CA THR A 26 42.33 -21.11 -6.70
C THR A 26 41.29 -19.99 -6.82
N LEU A 27 41.21 -19.30 -7.96
CA LEU A 27 40.15 -18.35 -8.29
C LEU A 27 38.79 -19.05 -8.50
N CYS A 28 38.77 -20.24 -9.12
CA CYS A 28 37.58 -21.09 -9.21
C CYS A 28 37.13 -21.59 -7.84
N PHE A 29 38.06 -22.03 -6.97
CA PHE A 29 37.74 -22.44 -5.60
C PHE A 29 37.26 -21.26 -4.74
N HIS A 30 37.73 -20.04 -4.98
CA HIS A 30 37.21 -18.84 -4.31
C HIS A 30 35.83 -18.42 -4.83
N HIS A 31 35.53 -18.58 -6.11
CA HIS A 31 34.16 -18.35 -6.63
C HIS A 31 33.19 -19.49 -6.28
N ALA A 32 33.71 -20.70 -6.03
CA ALA A 32 32.94 -21.84 -5.55
C ALA A 32 32.78 -21.85 -4.01
N ALA A 33 33.32 -20.85 -3.30
CA ALA A 33 33.00 -20.60 -1.91
C ALA A 33 31.58 -20.03 -1.82
N THR A 34 30.60 -20.94 -1.80
CA THR A 34 29.27 -20.80 -1.22
C THR A 34 28.99 -19.43 -0.60
N SER A 35 28.32 -18.56 -1.35
CA SER A 35 27.76 -17.29 -0.87
C SER A 35 26.63 -17.60 0.10
N CYS A 36 26.94 -18.14 1.28
CA CYS A 36 25.99 -18.39 2.34
C CYS A 36 26.43 -17.60 3.56
N SER A 37 25.48 -16.90 4.20
CA SER A 37 25.75 -16.20 5.45
C SER A 37 26.32 -17.17 6.49
N LYS A 38 27.33 -16.74 7.25
CA LYS A 38 28.01 -17.57 8.27
C LYS A 38 27.08 -18.07 9.39
N ARG A 39 25.89 -17.47 9.53
CA ARG A 39 24.93 -17.79 10.60
C ARG A 39 23.77 -18.66 10.13
N CYS A 40 23.47 -18.69 8.84
CA CYS A 40 22.32 -19.41 8.32
C CYS A 40 22.74 -20.64 7.53
N TYR A 41 21.86 -21.62 7.48
CA TYR A 41 22.09 -22.85 6.75
C TYR A 41 21.52 -22.74 5.33
N CYS A 42 22.37 -22.90 4.32
CA CYS A 42 21.96 -22.93 2.92
C CYS A 42 22.00 -24.37 2.39
N SER A 43 20.94 -24.78 1.71
CA SER A 43 20.86 -26.06 1.01
C SER A 43 20.46 -25.81 -0.44
N ASP A 44 21.10 -26.52 -1.37
CA ASP A 44 20.61 -26.59 -2.73
C ASP A 44 19.30 -27.40 -2.75
N SER A 45 18.31 -26.91 -3.49
CA SER A 45 17.07 -27.63 -3.73
C SER A 45 17.29 -28.67 -4.81
N ASP A 46 17.19 -29.96 -4.45
CA ASP A 46 17.41 -31.12 -5.34
C ASP A 46 16.30 -31.34 -6.41
N GLY A 47 15.52 -30.30 -6.71
CA GLY A 47 14.43 -30.34 -7.69
C GLY A 47 14.80 -29.63 -9.00
N SER A 48 14.32 -30.15 -10.14
CA SER A 48 14.58 -29.70 -11.53
C SER A 48 14.43 -28.20 -11.87
N PHE A 49 14.07 -27.35 -10.90
CA PHE A 49 13.86 -25.92 -11.10
C PHE A 49 14.89 -25.01 -10.41
N GLY A 50 16.02 -25.52 -9.93
CA GLY A 50 17.22 -24.74 -9.58
C GLY A 50 16.97 -23.52 -8.67
N GLY A 51 17.09 -23.70 -7.36
CA GLY A 51 17.05 -22.59 -6.41
C GLY A 51 17.60 -22.96 -5.06
N LYS A 52 18.09 -21.98 -4.30
CA LYS A 52 18.63 -22.21 -2.96
C LYS A 52 17.55 -22.09 -1.89
N THR A 53 17.63 -22.95 -0.89
CA THR A 53 16.83 -22.84 0.34
C THR A 53 17.72 -22.30 1.44
N MET A 54 17.30 -21.21 2.06
CA MET A 54 18.04 -20.50 3.09
C MET A 54 17.27 -20.60 4.41
N ARG A 55 17.87 -21.22 5.43
CA ARG A 55 17.26 -21.44 6.75
C ARG A 55 18.03 -20.68 7.83
N CYS A 56 17.37 -19.65 8.38
CA CYS A 56 17.85 -18.80 9.46
C CYS A 56 16.98 -18.93 10.73
N SER A 57 16.34 -20.09 10.93
CA SER A 57 15.37 -20.27 12.01
C SER A 57 16.02 -20.31 13.39
N ASN A 58 15.41 -19.69 14.41
CA ASN A 58 15.86 -19.75 15.81
C ASN A 58 17.32 -19.30 16.04
N LEU A 59 17.70 -18.16 15.45
CA LEU A 59 19.03 -17.57 15.55
C LEU A 59 19.05 -16.27 16.36
N HIS A 60 17.94 -15.93 17.03
CA HIS A 60 17.74 -14.67 17.76
C HIS A 60 18.04 -13.43 16.90
N LEU A 61 17.68 -13.50 15.61
CA LEU A 61 17.88 -12.39 14.69
C LEU A 61 16.93 -11.25 15.03
N THR A 62 17.47 -10.04 15.16
CA THR A 62 16.68 -8.81 15.35
C THR A 62 16.46 -8.06 14.04
N GLU A 63 17.26 -8.38 13.00
CA GLU A 63 17.22 -7.77 11.69
C GLU A 63 17.36 -8.83 10.58
N ILE A 64 16.88 -8.51 9.39
CA ILE A 64 16.98 -9.37 8.21
C ILE A 64 18.44 -9.37 7.74
N PRO A 65 19.06 -10.56 7.52
CA PRO A 65 20.43 -10.63 7.02
C PRO A 65 20.56 -10.00 5.63
N GLN A 66 21.57 -9.17 5.40
CA GLN A 66 21.83 -8.58 4.07
C GLN A 66 22.53 -9.56 3.11
N ASP A 67 23.16 -10.61 3.64
CA ASP A 67 23.92 -11.59 2.86
C ASP A 67 23.02 -12.73 2.33
N ILE A 68 21.86 -12.41 1.76
CA ILE A 68 20.95 -13.41 1.17
C ILE A 68 21.23 -13.53 -0.34
N PRO A 69 21.51 -14.74 -0.86
CA PRO A 69 21.74 -14.94 -2.28
C PRO A 69 20.52 -14.62 -3.12
N ASN A 70 20.72 -13.97 -4.26
CA ASN A 70 19.64 -13.61 -5.20
C ASN A 70 18.97 -14.82 -5.88
N ASP A 71 19.60 -16.00 -5.84
CA ASP A 71 19.05 -17.28 -6.31
C ASP A 71 18.29 -18.06 -5.21
N THR A 72 18.02 -17.40 -4.08
CA THR A 72 17.20 -17.95 -3.00
C THR A 72 15.74 -18.02 -3.43
N ARG A 73 15.17 -19.23 -3.33
CA ARG A 73 13.77 -19.50 -3.64
C ARG A 73 12.90 -19.68 -2.41
N ARG A 74 13.50 -20.14 -1.31
CA ARG A 74 12.82 -20.35 -0.03
C ARG A 74 13.65 -19.75 1.09
N LEU A 75 13.06 -18.84 1.85
CA LEU A 75 13.71 -18.15 2.95
C LEU A 75 12.91 -18.40 4.23
N TYR A 76 13.56 -19.04 5.20
CA TYR A 76 12.99 -19.32 6.51
C TYR A 76 13.69 -18.45 7.55
N LEU A 77 12.93 -17.52 8.14
CA LEU A 77 13.35 -16.58 9.19
C LEU A 77 12.48 -16.75 10.45
N ASP A 78 11.85 -17.91 10.60
CA ASP A 78 10.95 -18.27 11.68
C ASP A 78 11.65 -18.37 13.05
N TYR A 79 10.89 -18.20 14.13
CA TYR A 79 11.40 -18.27 15.51
C TYR A 79 12.55 -17.29 15.80
N ASN A 80 12.50 -16.08 15.26
CA ASN A 80 13.48 -15.02 15.53
C ASN A 80 12.84 -13.89 16.37
N LEU A 81 13.54 -12.76 16.48
CA LEU A 81 13.15 -11.59 17.27
C LEU A 81 12.98 -10.36 16.37
N LEU A 82 12.53 -10.57 15.12
CA LEU A 82 12.33 -9.48 14.16
C LEU A 82 11.13 -8.64 14.63
N THR A 83 11.31 -7.32 14.73
CA THR A 83 10.26 -6.40 15.19
C THR A 83 9.55 -5.66 14.06
N SER A 84 10.23 -5.49 12.93
CA SER A 84 9.70 -4.78 11.76
C SER A 84 10.34 -5.26 10.47
N ILE A 85 9.62 -5.13 9.36
CA ILE A 85 10.17 -5.35 8.01
C ILE A 85 10.32 -3.98 7.32
N PRO A 86 11.55 -3.54 7.01
CA PRO A 86 11.76 -2.27 6.31
C PRO A 86 11.33 -2.36 4.85
N ALA A 87 11.10 -1.19 4.23
CA ALA A 87 10.84 -1.11 2.80
C ALA A 87 11.99 -1.74 1.99
N ASP A 88 11.64 -2.41 0.88
CA ASP A 88 12.60 -3.02 -0.05
C ASP A 88 13.50 -4.12 0.57
N ALA A 89 13.15 -4.65 1.75
CA ALA A 89 13.95 -5.66 2.47
C ALA A 89 14.29 -6.91 1.64
N PHE A 90 13.41 -7.27 0.70
CA PHE A 90 13.55 -8.45 -0.15
C PHE A 90 13.66 -8.11 -1.64
N HIS A 91 13.94 -6.85 -1.97
CA HIS A 91 13.98 -6.35 -3.35
C HIS A 91 14.95 -7.15 -4.23
N ASP A 92 16.10 -7.54 -3.69
CA ASP A 92 17.16 -8.23 -4.42
C ASP A 92 16.96 -9.76 -4.52
N LEU A 93 15.78 -10.26 -4.15
CA LEU A 93 15.41 -11.68 -4.16
C LEU A 93 14.28 -11.98 -5.17
N PRO A 94 14.49 -11.75 -6.49
CA PRO A 94 13.45 -11.84 -7.51
C PRO A 94 12.93 -13.26 -7.76
N LEU A 95 13.58 -14.28 -7.19
CA LEU A 95 13.21 -15.69 -7.34
C LEU A 95 12.54 -16.25 -6.09
N LEU A 96 12.36 -15.43 -5.05
CA LEU A 96 11.81 -15.88 -3.77
C LEU A 96 10.34 -16.26 -3.95
N ALA A 97 10.02 -17.52 -3.67
CA ALA A 97 8.70 -18.11 -3.82
C ALA A 97 8.03 -18.40 -2.47
N GLU A 98 8.82 -18.66 -1.42
CA GLU A 98 8.34 -18.98 -0.09
C GLU A 98 9.11 -18.14 0.93
N LEU A 99 8.37 -17.39 1.75
CA LEU A 99 8.91 -16.58 2.83
C LEU A 99 8.20 -16.93 4.12
N ASP A 100 8.95 -17.45 5.09
CA ASP A 100 8.45 -17.75 6.43
C ASP A 100 9.05 -16.76 7.43
N LEU A 101 8.18 -15.92 7.99
CA LEU A 101 8.47 -14.94 9.04
C LEU A 101 7.64 -15.25 10.30
N SER A 102 7.12 -16.48 10.41
CA SER A 102 6.29 -16.89 11.55
C SER A 102 7.06 -16.87 12.87
N HIS A 103 6.35 -16.77 13.99
CA HIS A 103 6.96 -16.82 15.32
C HIS A 103 8.07 -15.76 15.52
N ASN A 104 7.81 -14.53 15.09
CA ASN A 104 8.66 -13.36 15.33
C ASN A 104 7.90 -12.36 16.23
N GLU A 105 8.45 -11.16 16.41
CA GLU A 105 7.85 -10.07 17.18
C GLU A 105 7.38 -8.92 16.26
N LEU A 106 7.00 -9.24 15.02
CA LEU A 106 6.71 -8.22 14.01
C LEU A 106 5.47 -7.42 14.43
N ALA A 107 5.66 -6.12 14.66
CA ALA A 107 4.60 -5.18 15.01
C ALA A 107 4.28 -4.21 13.85
N LEU A 108 5.25 -3.98 12.96
CA LEU A 108 5.13 -3.03 11.85
C LEU A 108 5.70 -3.61 10.55
N LEU A 109 4.97 -3.42 9.46
CA LEU A 109 5.44 -3.66 8.10
C LEU A 109 5.49 -2.30 7.40
N GLU A 110 6.67 -1.87 6.93
CA GLU A 110 6.76 -0.61 6.20
C GLU A 110 6.08 -0.70 4.82
N PRO A 111 5.59 0.43 4.27
CA PRO A 111 5.08 0.47 2.91
C PRO A 111 6.13 -0.05 1.91
N GLY A 112 5.74 -1.00 1.06
CA GLY A 112 6.67 -1.65 0.14
C GLY A 112 7.65 -2.64 0.80
N ALA A 113 7.38 -3.13 2.02
CA ALA A 113 8.17 -4.18 2.69
C ALA A 113 8.44 -5.41 1.79
N PHE A 114 7.45 -5.79 0.97
CA PHE A 114 7.54 -6.92 0.04
C PHE A 114 7.72 -6.50 -1.43
N ARG A 115 8.17 -5.27 -1.69
CA ARG A 115 8.46 -4.82 -3.06
C ARG A 115 9.55 -5.70 -3.69
N GLY A 116 9.42 -5.96 -4.99
CA GLY A 116 10.29 -6.86 -5.74
C GLY A 116 9.81 -8.33 -5.74
N LEU A 117 8.94 -8.70 -4.80
CA LEU A 117 8.42 -10.07 -4.66
C LEU A 117 7.08 -10.32 -5.37
N ALA A 118 6.48 -9.29 -5.96
CA ALA A 118 5.14 -9.30 -6.54
C ALA A 118 4.88 -10.44 -7.55
N VAL A 119 5.91 -10.84 -8.31
CA VAL A 119 5.80 -11.85 -9.38
C VAL A 119 6.21 -13.24 -8.90
N SER A 120 7.15 -13.33 -7.97
CA SER A 120 7.78 -14.60 -7.59
C SER A 120 7.15 -15.25 -6.38
N LEU A 121 6.66 -14.45 -5.42
CA LEU A 121 6.20 -14.93 -4.13
C LEU A 121 4.86 -15.67 -4.25
N GLN A 122 4.83 -16.88 -3.73
CA GLN A 122 3.67 -17.77 -3.78
C GLN A 122 3.09 -18.02 -2.40
N PHE A 123 3.93 -17.97 -1.37
CA PHE A 123 3.56 -18.22 0.01
C PHE A 123 4.30 -17.28 0.96
N LEU A 124 3.55 -16.69 1.90
CA LEU A 124 4.04 -15.78 2.92
C LEU A 124 3.43 -16.18 4.27
N ASP A 125 4.27 -16.61 5.22
CA ASP A 125 3.83 -16.86 6.58
C ASP A 125 4.23 -15.71 7.50
N LEU A 126 3.23 -15.03 8.07
CA LEU A 126 3.37 -13.97 9.07
C LEU A 126 2.64 -14.37 10.37
N SER A 127 2.33 -15.65 10.56
CA SER A 127 1.59 -16.12 11.72
C SER A 127 2.39 -16.01 13.01
N SER A 128 1.69 -15.95 14.15
CA SER A 128 2.30 -15.87 15.48
C SER A 128 3.28 -14.69 15.60
N ASN A 129 2.86 -13.50 15.19
CA ASN A 129 3.57 -12.24 15.30
C ASN A 129 2.77 -11.25 16.18
N GLN A 130 3.17 -9.98 16.21
CA GLN A 130 2.54 -8.91 17.00
C GLN A 130 1.81 -7.89 16.13
N LEU A 131 1.36 -8.28 14.93
CA LEU A 131 0.69 -7.38 14.01
C LEU A 131 -0.71 -7.04 14.52
N THR A 132 -0.98 -5.75 14.69
CA THR A 132 -2.30 -5.25 15.10
C THR A 132 -3.13 -4.77 13.92
N THR A 133 -2.49 -4.19 12.91
CA THR A 133 -3.14 -3.66 11.71
C THR A 133 -2.38 -4.07 10.45
N LEU A 134 -3.05 -4.05 9.30
CA LEU A 134 -2.42 -4.27 8.00
C LEU A 134 -2.47 -2.98 7.18
N ASP A 135 -1.31 -2.52 6.75
CA ASP A 135 -1.21 -1.48 5.73
C ASP A 135 -1.29 -2.13 4.34
N PRO A 136 -2.28 -1.80 3.49
CA PRO A 136 -2.35 -2.29 2.12
C PRO A 136 -1.09 -1.99 1.30
N ASP A 137 -0.41 -0.89 1.61
CA ASP A 137 0.76 -0.44 0.86
C ASP A 137 2.00 -1.30 1.16
N ALA A 138 2.03 -2.02 2.29
CA ALA A 138 3.07 -3.00 2.58
C ALA A 138 3.03 -4.20 1.62
N PHE A 139 1.82 -4.55 1.14
CA PHE A 139 1.56 -5.69 0.25
C PHE A 139 1.32 -5.26 -1.21
N GLU A 140 1.70 -4.03 -1.57
CA GLU A 140 1.47 -3.48 -2.89
C GLU A 140 2.02 -4.41 -4.00
N GLY A 141 1.11 -4.93 -4.84
CA GLY A 141 1.45 -5.80 -5.97
C GLY A 141 1.68 -7.27 -5.63
N VAL A 142 1.70 -7.67 -4.36
CA VAL A 142 1.91 -9.07 -3.94
C VAL A 142 0.60 -9.87 -4.03
N ARG A 143 0.64 -11.03 -4.69
CA ARG A 143 -0.48 -11.99 -4.79
C ARG A 143 -0.12 -13.36 -4.23
N ALA A 144 0.60 -13.36 -3.12
CA ALA A 144 1.04 -14.56 -2.44
C ALA A 144 -0.04 -15.05 -1.46
N ARG A 145 -0.15 -16.38 -1.33
CA ARG A 145 -0.98 -16.99 -0.28
C ARG A 145 -0.39 -16.63 1.07
N SER A 146 -1.16 -15.90 1.87
CA SER A 146 -0.66 -15.30 3.11
C SER A 146 -1.32 -15.92 4.34
N ASN A 147 -0.51 -16.35 5.31
CA ASN A 147 -0.97 -16.82 6.63
C ASN A 147 -0.75 -15.73 7.68
N LEU A 148 -1.85 -15.26 8.29
CA LEU A 148 -1.88 -14.12 9.23
C LEU A 148 -2.42 -14.50 10.62
N THR A 149 -2.51 -15.80 10.91
CA THR A 149 -3.09 -16.32 12.15
C THR A 149 -2.23 -16.02 13.38
N GLY A 150 -2.81 -16.04 14.57
CA GLY A 150 -2.04 -15.86 15.81
C GLY A 150 -1.43 -14.46 16.00
N ASN A 151 -2.02 -13.44 15.39
CA ASN A 151 -1.64 -12.04 15.57
C ASN A 151 -2.72 -11.29 16.37
N PRO A 152 -2.36 -10.25 17.17
CA PRO A 152 -3.26 -9.47 18.01
C PRO A 152 -4.09 -8.44 17.20
N TRP A 153 -4.92 -8.92 16.26
CA TRP A 153 -5.61 -8.05 15.30
C TRP A 153 -6.54 -7.03 15.98
N HIS A 154 -6.37 -5.77 15.58
CA HIS A 154 -7.28 -4.67 15.85
C HIS A 154 -8.20 -4.49 14.63
N CYS A 155 -9.44 -4.95 14.76
CA CYS A 155 -10.40 -4.94 13.66
C CYS A 155 -11.11 -3.59 13.58
N ASP A 156 -10.70 -2.79 12.61
CA ASP A 156 -11.29 -1.50 12.25
C ASP A 156 -11.71 -1.48 10.77
N CYS A 157 -12.21 -0.32 10.32
CA CYS A 157 -12.59 -0.13 8.93
C CYS A 157 -11.38 -0.25 7.97
N ARG A 158 -10.17 0.13 8.39
CA ARG A 158 -8.97 0.04 7.54
C ARG A 158 -8.63 -1.41 7.26
N LEU A 159 -8.58 -2.23 8.30
CA LEU A 159 -8.33 -3.66 8.19
C LEU A 159 -9.39 -4.34 7.30
N GLN A 160 -10.67 -3.95 7.45
CA GLN A 160 -11.75 -4.47 6.61
C GLN A 160 -11.54 -4.21 5.11
N THR A 161 -10.97 -3.06 4.75
CA THR A 161 -10.66 -2.70 3.36
C THR A 161 -9.37 -3.32 2.83
N ALA A 162 -8.44 -3.72 3.72
CA ALA A 162 -7.15 -4.30 3.33
C ALA A 162 -7.28 -5.77 2.90
N PHE A 163 -8.07 -6.56 3.63
CA PHE A 163 -8.17 -8.01 3.42
C PHE A 163 -8.60 -8.48 2.01
N PRO A 164 -9.54 -7.81 1.31
CA PRO A 164 -9.90 -8.19 -0.07
C PRO A 164 -8.75 -8.12 -1.08
N ARG A 165 -7.64 -7.44 -0.75
CA ARG A 165 -6.45 -7.35 -1.60
C ARG A 165 -5.43 -8.45 -1.34
N LEU A 166 -5.62 -9.23 -0.28
CA LEU A 166 -4.72 -10.31 0.11
C LEU A 166 -5.34 -11.66 -0.25
N ASP A 167 -4.56 -12.50 -0.92
CA ASP A 167 -4.92 -13.90 -1.12
C ASP A 167 -4.64 -14.67 0.18
N LEU A 168 -5.63 -14.76 1.06
CA LEU A 168 -5.51 -15.50 2.32
C LEU A 168 -5.57 -17.01 2.06
N GLU A 169 -4.74 -17.77 2.76
CA GLU A 169 -4.83 -19.22 2.70
C GLU A 169 -6.16 -19.71 3.33
N PRO A 170 -6.95 -20.57 2.65
CA PRO A 170 -8.30 -20.95 3.10
C PRO A 170 -8.34 -21.62 4.48
N VAL A 171 -7.23 -22.19 4.95
CA VAL A 171 -7.10 -22.78 6.29
C VAL A 171 -6.85 -21.71 7.37
N SER A 172 -6.28 -20.56 7.00
CA SER A 172 -5.97 -19.43 7.89
C SER A 172 -7.19 -18.55 8.20
N LEU A 173 -8.28 -18.71 7.46
CA LEU A 173 -9.45 -17.83 7.51
C LEU A 173 -10.22 -17.87 8.85
N THR A 174 -10.15 -18.98 9.59
CA THR A 174 -10.78 -19.11 10.91
C THR A 174 -9.85 -18.71 12.06
N GLY A 175 -8.54 -18.63 11.81
CA GLY A 175 -7.53 -18.33 12.83
C GLY A 175 -7.18 -16.84 12.97
N ILE A 176 -7.74 -15.97 12.13
CA ILE A 176 -7.62 -14.51 12.24
C ILE A 176 -8.74 -14.04 13.18
N ILE A 177 -8.42 -13.87 14.46
CA ILE A 177 -9.37 -13.49 15.50
C ILE A 177 -9.12 -12.03 15.85
N CYS A 178 -10.19 -11.23 15.88
CA CYS A 178 -10.11 -9.85 16.33
C CYS A 178 -9.90 -9.80 17.85
N GLN A 179 -8.76 -9.32 18.33
CA GLN A 179 -8.52 -9.15 19.77
C GLN A 179 -9.15 -7.87 20.30
N THR A 180 -9.14 -6.82 19.49
CA THR A 180 -9.78 -5.53 19.75
C THR A 180 -10.51 -5.07 18.50
N SER A 181 -11.45 -4.14 18.63
CA SER A 181 -12.20 -3.62 17.49
C SER A 181 -12.63 -2.18 17.68
N GLU A 182 -12.69 -1.42 16.59
CA GLU A 182 -13.25 -0.07 16.56
C GLU A 182 -14.36 0.01 15.50
N PRO A 183 -15.60 0.40 15.86
CA PRO A 183 -16.07 0.81 17.20
C PRO A 183 -16.14 -0.36 18.21
N SER A 184 -15.97 -0.09 19.50
CA SER A 184 -15.92 -1.12 20.56
C SER A 184 -17.22 -1.92 20.70
N ASP A 185 -18.37 -1.33 20.37
CA ASP A 185 -19.70 -1.98 20.39
C ASP A 185 -19.99 -2.83 19.14
N SER A 186 -19.03 -2.98 18.23
CA SER A 186 -19.21 -3.77 17.01
C SER A 186 -19.38 -5.26 17.29
N GLY A 187 -19.06 -5.79 18.48
CA GLY A 187 -19.13 -7.23 18.75
C GLY A 187 -18.14 -8.07 17.93
N ALA A 188 -17.20 -7.42 17.23
CA ALA A 188 -16.14 -8.07 16.47
C ALA A 188 -15.06 -8.68 17.39
N GLN A 189 -14.96 -8.24 18.65
CA GLN A 189 -13.99 -8.78 19.60
C GLN A 189 -14.23 -10.27 19.88
N GLY A 190 -13.20 -11.10 19.69
CA GLY A 190 -13.21 -12.54 19.95
C GLY A 190 -13.84 -13.38 18.84
N VAL A 191 -14.33 -12.76 17.75
CA VAL A 191 -14.83 -13.51 16.59
C VAL A 191 -13.77 -13.60 15.48
N PRO A 192 -13.79 -14.68 14.68
CA PRO A 192 -13.02 -14.74 13.45
C PRO A 192 -13.38 -13.59 12.52
N PHE A 193 -12.38 -12.98 11.89
CA PHE A 193 -12.55 -11.82 11.01
C PHE A 193 -13.52 -12.09 9.85
N LEU A 194 -13.57 -13.33 9.31
CA LEU A 194 -14.56 -13.70 8.30
C LEU A 194 -16.01 -13.48 8.75
N LEU A 195 -16.31 -13.80 10.01
CA LEU A 195 -17.62 -13.57 10.61
C LEU A 195 -17.80 -12.07 10.93
N ALA A 196 -16.71 -11.39 11.31
CA ALA A 196 -16.71 -9.94 11.50
C ALA A 196 -16.97 -9.16 10.21
N LYS A 197 -16.74 -9.73 9.02
CA LYS A 197 -17.00 -9.09 7.73
C LYS A 197 -18.49 -8.81 7.49
N ASP A 198 -19.38 -9.63 8.08
CA ASP A 198 -20.83 -9.39 8.08
C ASP A 198 -21.23 -8.25 9.04
N LEU A 199 -20.32 -7.82 9.91
CA LEU A 199 -20.46 -6.63 10.73
C LEU A 199 -19.83 -5.45 9.98
N ASP A 200 -20.63 -4.40 9.76
CA ASP A 200 -20.17 -3.21 9.04
C ASP A 200 -19.36 -2.32 10.01
N LEU A 201 -18.05 -2.59 10.11
CA LEU A 201 -17.10 -1.83 10.94
C LEU A 201 -16.96 -0.37 10.44
N CYS A 202 -17.32 -0.11 9.17
CA CYS A 202 -17.26 1.21 8.54
C CYS A 202 -18.53 2.07 8.74
N VAL A 203 -19.55 1.60 9.48
CA VAL A 203 -20.81 2.34 9.70
C VAL A 203 -20.59 3.71 10.33
N VAL A 204 -19.64 3.84 11.27
CA VAL A 204 -19.38 5.10 11.98
C VAL A 204 -18.87 6.17 11.03
N LEU A 205 -17.99 5.82 10.08
CA LEU A 205 -17.49 6.72 9.04
C LEU A 205 -18.62 7.14 8.09
N LYS A 206 -19.51 6.20 7.73
CA LYS A 206 -20.68 6.50 6.89
C LYS A 206 -21.64 7.48 7.58
N LYS A 207 -21.89 7.28 8.88
CA LYS A 207 -22.79 8.15 9.66
C LYS A 207 -22.24 9.56 9.83
N THR A 208 -20.93 9.74 10.02
CA THR A 208 -20.33 11.09 10.11
C THR A 208 -20.34 11.82 8.78
N THR A 209 -20.13 11.11 7.65
CA THR A 209 -20.25 11.72 6.31
C THR A 209 -21.67 12.16 5.99
N ASP A 210 -22.69 11.39 6.39
CA ASP A 210 -24.10 11.74 6.16
C ASP A 210 -24.50 13.01 6.94
N VAL A 211 -24.10 13.11 8.21
CA VAL A 211 -24.33 14.31 9.04
C VAL A 211 -23.57 15.52 8.48
N ALA A 212 -22.31 15.37 8.08
CA ALA A 212 -21.52 16.46 7.50
C ALA A 212 -22.10 16.95 6.16
N MET A 213 -22.58 16.02 5.33
CA MET A 213 -23.24 16.33 4.07
C MET A 213 -24.58 17.06 4.31
N LEU A 214 -25.37 16.64 5.30
CA LEU A 214 -26.60 17.34 5.68
C LEU A 214 -26.33 18.77 6.17
N VAL A 215 -25.31 18.97 7.03
CA VAL A 215 -24.94 20.30 7.54
C VAL A 215 -24.48 21.22 6.41
N THR A 216 -23.67 20.71 5.47
CA THR A 216 -23.19 21.50 4.32
C THR A 216 -24.31 21.82 3.33
N MET A 217 -25.24 20.90 3.10
CA MET A 217 -26.46 21.15 2.31
C MET A 217 -27.32 22.24 2.94
N PHE A 218 -27.63 22.15 4.23
CA PHE A 218 -28.39 23.20 4.92
C PHE A 218 -27.66 24.55 4.90
N GLY A 219 -26.34 24.57 5.07
CA GLY A 219 -25.52 25.78 4.94
C GLY A 219 -25.58 26.39 3.54
N TRP A 220 -25.52 25.57 2.50
CA TRP A 220 -25.61 26.04 1.12
C TRP A 220 -27.01 26.57 0.78
N PHE A 221 -28.06 25.84 1.15
CA PHE A 221 -29.44 26.28 0.93
C PHE A 221 -29.75 27.58 1.65
N THR A 222 -29.32 27.73 2.90
CA THR A 222 -29.51 28.98 3.65
C THR A 222 -28.78 30.14 2.98
N MET A 223 -27.53 29.94 2.52
CA MET A 223 -26.78 30.97 1.79
C MET A 223 -27.47 31.37 0.48
N VAL A 224 -27.91 30.40 -0.33
CA VAL A 224 -28.60 30.64 -1.60
C VAL A 224 -29.93 31.36 -1.38
N ILE A 225 -30.73 30.93 -0.40
CA ILE A 225 -32.00 31.58 -0.06
C ILE A 225 -31.75 33.02 0.41
N SER A 226 -30.77 33.25 1.29
CA SER A 226 -30.40 34.60 1.72
C SER A 226 -29.94 35.48 0.57
N TYR A 227 -29.13 34.95 -0.36
CA TYR A 227 -28.71 35.67 -1.56
C TYR A 227 -29.88 36.03 -2.47
N LEU A 228 -30.81 35.09 -2.72
CA LEU A 228 -32.00 35.33 -3.52
C LEU A 228 -32.91 36.38 -2.90
N VAL A 229 -33.15 36.31 -1.58
CA VAL A 229 -33.95 37.31 -0.85
C VAL A 229 -33.28 38.68 -0.94
N TYR A 230 -31.96 38.76 -0.73
CA TYR A 230 -31.19 39.98 -0.89
C TYR A 230 -31.31 40.55 -2.31
N TYR A 231 -31.10 39.72 -3.33
CA TYR A 231 -31.16 40.12 -4.73
C TYR A 231 -32.54 40.66 -5.14
N VAL A 232 -33.62 39.98 -4.72
CA VAL A 232 -34.99 40.43 -5.01
C VAL A 232 -35.28 41.75 -4.30
N ARG A 233 -34.91 41.89 -3.02
CA ARG A 233 -35.10 43.13 -2.26
C ARG A 233 -34.34 44.29 -2.91
N HIS A 234 -33.08 44.06 -3.28
CA HIS A 234 -32.24 45.04 -3.92
C HIS A 234 -32.83 45.52 -5.25
N ASN A 235 -33.25 44.59 -6.12
CA ASN A 235 -33.88 44.94 -7.39
C ASN A 235 -35.22 45.67 -7.22
N GLN A 236 -36.02 45.33 -6.22
CA GLN A 236 -37.25 46.04 -5.91
C GLN A 236 -36.98 47.49 -5.47
N GLU A 237 -35.96 47.71 -4.64
CA GLU A 237 -35.54 49.05 -4.22
C GLU A 237 -35.00 49.89 -5.37
N ASP A 238 -34.21 49.28 -6.26
CA ASP A 238 -33.66 49.97 -7.44
C ASP A 238 -34.77 50.37 -8.43
N ALA A 239 -35.69 49.44 -8.74
CA ALA A 239 -36.86 49.73 -9.58
C ALA A 239 -37.74 50.85 -8.99
N ARG A 240 -37.92 50.87 -7.65
CA ARG A 240 -38.67 51.92 -6.95
C ARG A 240 -37.99 53.28 -7.10
N ARG A 241 -36.67 53.36 -6.90
CA ARG A 241 -35.89 54.59 -7.09
C ARG A 241 -35.96 55.10 -8.52
N HIS A 242 -35.86 54.22 -9.53
CA HIS A 242 -36.00 54.61 -10.93
C HIS A 242 -37.39 55.18 -11.25
N LEU A 243 -38.45 54.61 -10.68
CA LEU A 243 -39.82 55.07 -10.89
C LEU A 243 -40.08 56.44 -10.23
N GLU A 244 -39.48 56.68 -9.06
CA GLU A 244 -39.49 57.99 -8.40
C GLU A 244 -38.72 59.05 -9.20
N TYR A 245 -37.57 58.68 -9.79
CA TYR A 245 -36.83 59.55 -10.72
C TYR A 245 -37.64 59.90 -11.98
N LEU A 246 -38.32 58.91 -12.58
CA LEU A 246 -39.17 59.16 -13.75
C LEU A 246 -40.35 60.09 -13.43
N LYS A 247 -40.90 60.03 -12.21
CA LYS A 247 -41.96 60.93 -11.75
C LYS A 247 -41.49 62.37 -11.50
N SER A 248 -40.21 62.57 -11.16
CA SER A 248 -39.67 63.91 -10.91
C SER A 248 -39.26 64.64 -12.18
N LEU A 249 -39.22 63.95 -13.33
CA LEU A 249 -38.98 64.58 -14.62
C LEU A 249 -40.16 65.51 -15.00
N PRO A 250 -39.88 66.75 -15.45
CA PRO A 250 -40.93 67.69 -15.80
C PRO A 250 -41.75 67.19 -17.00
N SER A 251 -43.06 67.05 -16.81
CA SER A 251 -44.02 66.76 -17.89
C SER A 251 -44.07 67.95 -18.86
N ARG A 252 -43.69 67.72 -20.12
CA ARG A 252 -43.86 68.71 -21.18
C ARG A 252 -45.34 68.74 -21.58
N GLN A 253 -46.13 69.55 -20.88
CA GLN A 253 -47.52 69.87 -21.25
C GLN A 253 -47.52 70.59 -22.60
N GLY A 254 -47.86 69.87 -23.67
CA GLY A 254 -48.21 70.44 -24.97
C GLY A 254 -49.62 71.00 -24.93
N LYS A 255 -49.70 72.34 -24.86
CA LYS A 255 -50.89 73.14 -25.16
C LYS A 255 -51.09 73.19 -26.69
N SER A 256 -52.29 72.87 -27.16
CA SER A 256 -52.88 73.35 -28.42
C SER A 256 -54.38 73.09 -28.30
N GLU A 257 -55.12 73.99 -27.65
CA GLU A 257 -55.96 75.03 -28.27
C GLU A 257 -57.07 74.49 -29.19
N GLU A 258 -58.29 74.87 -28.79
CA GLU A 258 -59.58 74.72 -29.45
C GLU A 258 -59.57 75.14 -30.92
N SER A 259 -60.35 74.44 -31.75
CA SER A 259 -61.08 75.07 -32.86
C SER A 259 -62.30 74.22 -33.24
N SER A 260 -63.48 74.75 -32.89
CA SER A 260 -64.75 74.76 -33.63
C SER A 260 -64.96 73.71 -34.75
N THR A 261 -66.08 73.02 -34.89
CA THR A 261 -67.44 73.57 -34.95
C THR A 261 -68.45 72.41 -34.99
N ILE A 262 -69.59 72.58 -34.32
CA ILE A 262 -70.86 71.94 -34.64
C ILE A 262 -71.18 72.14 -36.13
N SER A 263 -71.59 71.07 -36.83
CA SER A 263 -72.59 71.18 -37.88
C SER A 263 -73.28 69.83 -38.09
N THR A 264 -74.58 69.84 -37.80
CA THR A 264 -75.59 68.86 -38.21
C THR A 264 -75.65 68.70 -39.73
N VAL A 265 -76.19 67.56 -40.21
CA VAL A 265 -77.31 67.46 -41.17
C VAL A 265 -77.45 66.01 -41.68
N VAL A 266 -78.64 65.45 -41.38
CA VAL A 266 -79.43 64.40 -42.06
C VAL A 266 -78.87 62.98 -42.13
#